data_AF-A0A5C6B3J6-F1
#
_entry.id   AF-A0A5C6B3J6-F1
#
_cell.length_a   1.000
_cell.length_b   1.000
_cell.length_c   1.000
_cell.angle_alpha   90.00
_cell.angle_beta   90.00
_cell.angle_gamma   90.00
#
_symmetry.space_group_name_H-M   'P 1'
#
loop_
_entity.id
_entity.type
_entity.pdbx_description
1 polymer ?
#
loop_
_entity_poly.entity_id
_entity_poly.type
_entity_poly.pdbx_seq_one_letter_code
_entity_poly.pdbx_strand_id
1 'polypeptide(L)'
;MKKTPILPAAILVSCLLGCAPERGITESSQDSNFADSSRPSLDPEPSQEILNKRIEYRDALRRVVEILERRYMQGTDNITSLAKANIELAEAELAAAITQADRIAAVETLLEHAKEREDYARVRMETGIGGTDEMAVATAGRLRAELMLLEEKSRLGQPVSVESAR
;
A
#
# COMPACT_ATOMS: atom_id res chain seq x y z
N MET A 1 5.69 -38.34 33.92
CA MET A 1 6.54 -38.94 32.87
C MET A 1 5.68 -39.89 32.03
N LYS A 2 5.31 -39.50 30.81
CA LYS A 2 4.81 -40.40 29.77
C LYS A 2 5.45 -40.01 28.44
N LYS A 3 6.41 -40.83 28.01
CA LYS A 3 7.04 -40.90 26.68
C LYS A 3 6.07 -41.68 25.77
N THR A 4 5.78 -41.25 24.54
CA THR A 4 6.35 -41.63 23.21
C THR A 4 5.16 -41.83 22.24
N PRO A 5 5.31 -41.96 20.89
CA PRO A 5 6.44 -41.63 20.00
C PRO A 5 6.03 -40.87 18.70
N ILE A 6 7.09 -40.49 18.00
CA ILE A 6 7.26 -39.98 16.62
C ILE A 6 6.77 -40.97 15.55
N LEU A 7 6.29 -40.47 14.40
CA LEU A 7 6.69 -40.92 13.05
C LEU A 7 6.22 -39.93 11.95
N PRO A 8 7.08 -39.57 10.98
CA PRO A 8 6.74 -38.69 9.86
C PRO A 8 6.32 -39.50 8.62
N ALA A 9 5.32 -39.00 7.89
CA ALA A 9 5.00 -39.48 6.55
C ALA A 9 5.42 -38.41 5.54
N ALA A 10 6.61 -38.59 4.97
CA ALA A 10 7.07 -37.88 3.80
C ALA A 10 6.29 -38.39 2.57
N ILE A 11 5.56 -37.51 1.90
CA ILE A 11 4.98 -37.80 0.58
C ILE A 11 5.76 -36.98 -0.44
N LEU A 12 6.64 -37.66 -1.16
CA LEU A 12 7.28 -37.23 -2.40
C LEU A 12 6.27 -37.40 -3.53
N VAL A 13 5.70 -36.31 -4.06
CA VAL A 13 4.98 -36.34 -5.34
C VAL A 13 5.87 -35.76 -6.43
N SER A 14 6.48 -36.73 -7.10
CA SER A 14 6.88 -36.82 -8.50
C SER A 14 6.64 -35.61 -9.41
N CYS A 15 7.74 -35.15 -10.00
CA CYS A 15 7.81 -34.39 -11.23
C CYS A 15 6.99 -35.05 -12.36
N LEU A 16 6.18 -34.25 -13.06
CA LEU A 16 5.84 -34.48 -14.45
C LEU A 16 6.16 -33.21 -15.23
N LEU A 17 7.36 -33.22 -15.83
CA LEU A 17 7.76 -32.33 -16.91
C LEU A 17 6.80 -32.56 -18.09
N GLY A 18 5.87 -31.64 -18.27
CA GLY A 18 5.14 -31.47 -19.53
C GLY A 18 5.93 -30.55 -20.45
N CYS A 19 6.62 -31.12 -21.44
CA CYS A 19 7.16 -30.38 -22.57
C CYS A 19 6.01 -29.72 -23.35
N ALA A 20 5.91 -28.39 -23.31
CA ALA A 20 5.02 -27.64 -24.17
C ALA A 20 5.74 -27.31 -25.50
N PRO A 21 5.06 -27.47 -26.66
CA PRO A 21 5.65 -27.19 -27.97
C PRO A 21 5.69 -25.68 -28.24
N GLU A 22 6.85 -25.24 -28.73
CA GLU A 22 7.12 -23.89 -29.24
C GLU A 22 6.13 -23.54 -30.36
N ARG A 23 5.19 -22.64 -30.08
CA ARG A 23 4.41 -21.97 -31.12
C ARG A 23 5.18 -20.75 -31.57
N GLY A 24 5.63 -20.79 -32.82
CA GLY A 24 6.26 -19.67 -33.51
C GLY A 24 5.40 -18.42 -33.39
N ILE A 25 5.99 -17.40 -32.78
CA ILE A 25 5.45 -16.05 -32.76
C ILE A 25 5.92 -15.41 -34.07
N THR A 26 5.00 -15.30 -35.02
CA THR A 26 5.18 -14.44 -36.20
C THR A 26 5.26 -12.99 -35.73
N GLU A 27 6.42 -12.38 -35.90
CA GLU A 27 6.65 -10.95 -35.78
C GLU A 27 5.75 -10.21 -36.78
N SER A 28 4.60 -9.74 -36.30
CA SER A 28 3.76 -8.78 -37.00
C SER A 28 4.16 -7.40 -36.55
N SER A 29 5.12 -6.81 -37.26
CA SER A 29 5.47 -5.40 -37.21
C SER A 29 4.24 -4.56 -37.59
N GLN A 30 3.49 -4.10 -36.59
CA GLN A 30 2.52 -3.02 -36.74
C GLN A 30 3.17 -1.73 -36.27
N ASP A 31 3.67 -0.97 -37.24
CA ASP A 31 3.93 0.45 -37.16
C ASP A 31 2.62 1.15 -36.74
N SER A 32 2.46 1.36 -35.43
CA SER A 32 1.38 2.19 -34.90
C SER A 32 1.94 3.55 -34.55
N ASN A 33 1.55 4.50 -35.40
CA ASN A 33 1.60 5.94 -35.23
C ASN A 33 1.64 6.37 -33.75
N PHE A 34 2.82 6.77 -33.29
CA PHE A 34 3.03 7.53 -32.06
C PHE A 34 2.47 8.94 -32.29
N ALA A 35 1.14 9.04 -32.30
CA ALA A 35 0.46 10.31 -32.18
C ALA A 35 0.76 10.85 -30.78
N ASP A 36 1.72 11.77 -30.75
CA ASP A 36 1.87 12.87 -29.82
C ASP A 36 0.50 13.28 -29.25
N SER A 37 0.18 12.72 -28.08
CA SER A 37 -0.92 13.18 -27.26
C SER A 37 -0.29 13.84 -26.05
N SER A 38 0.18 15.06 -26.30
CA SER A 38 0.18 16.16 -25.36
C SER A 38 -1.13 16.16 -24.55
N ARG A 39 -1.19 15.35 -23.50
CA ARG A 39 -2.30 15.31 -22.54
C ARG A 39 -1.77 15.83 -21.22
N PRO A 40 -2.00 17.12 -20.90
CA PRO A 40 -2.03 17.49 -19.51
C PRO A 40 -3.23 16.74 -18.92
N SER A 41 -2.96 15.66 -18.19
CA SER A 41 -3.96 15.03 -17.33
C SER A 41 -4.23 16.00 -16.19
N LEU A 42 -5.04 17.02 -16.46
CA LEU A 42 -5.76 17.77 -15.44
C LEU A 42 -6.75 16.77 -14.85
N ASP A 43 -6.32 16.07 -13.79
CA ASP A 43 -7.26 15.34 -12.95
C ASP A 43 -8.35 16.32 -12.54
N PRO A 44 -9.63 16.04 -12.84
CA PRO A 44 -10.71 16.96 -12.52
C PRO A 44 -10.73 17.20 -11.01
N GLU A 45 -10.71 18.47 -10.62
CA GLU A 45 -10.87 18.85 -9.21
C GLU A 45 -12.11 18.15 -8.62
N PRO A 46 -11.98 17.49 -7.46
CA PRO A 46 -13.09 16.77 -6.86
C PRO A 46 -14.24 17.72 -6.51
N SER A 47 -15.47 17.26 -6.70
CA SER A 47 -16.63 18.06 -6.29
C SER A 47 -16.62 18.32 -4.77
N GLN A 48 -17.26 19.42 -4.34
CA GLN A 48 -17.35 19.75 -2.91
C GLN A 48 -17.99 18.61 -2.09
N GLU A 49 -18.94 17.88 -2.69
CA GLU A 49 -19.56 16.71 -2.06
C GLU A 49 -18.53 15.60 -1.79
N ILE A 50 -17.66 15.31 -2.76
CA ILE A 50 -16.58 14.32 -2.61
C ILE A 50 -15.61 14.74 -1.50
N LEU A 51 -15.22 16.02 -1.47
CA LEU A 51 -14.34 16.55 -0.41
C LEU A 51 -14.97 16.40 0.97
N ASN A 52 -16.25 16.75 1.11
CA ASN A 52 -16.98 16.59 2.37
C ASN A 52 -17.02 15.11 2.82
N LYS A 53 -17.22 14.18 1.89
CA LYS A 53 -17.23 12.74 2.19
C LYS A 53 -15.86 12.19 2.60
N ARG A 54 -14.77 12.71 1.99
CA ARG A 54 -13.40 12.37 2.39
C ARG A 54 -13.09 12.85 3.82
N ILE A 55 -13.51 14.06 4.16
CA ILE A 55 -13.39 14.61 5.52
C ILE A 55 -14.18 13.76 6.52
N GLU A 56 -15.43 13.43 6.22
CA GLU A 56 -16.28 12.59 7.07
C GLU A 56 -15.66 11.20 7.29
N TYR A 57 -15.11 10.59 6.23
CA TYR A 57 -14.43 9.30 6.29
C TYR A 57 -13.16 9.35 7.17
N ARG A 58 -12.32 10.36 6.99
CA ARG A 58 -11.13 10.61 7.84
C ARG A 58 -11.54 10.73 9.31
N ASP A 59 -12.56 11.53 9.60
CA ASP A 59 -12.99 11.77 10.98
C ASP A 59 -13.60 10.50 11.62
N ALA A 60 -14.27 9.65 10.84
CA ALA A 60 -14.70 8.34 11.30
C ALA A 60 -13.52 7.42 11.63
N LEU A 61 -12.49 7.39 10.79
CA LEU A 61 -11.28 6.60 11.04
C LEU A 61 -10.46 7.09 12.24
N ARG A 62 -10.41 8.40 12.49
CA ARG A 62 -9.79 8.94 13.73
C ARG A 62 -10.43 8.33 14.98
N ARG A 63 -11.76 8.26 15.03
CA ARG A 63 -12.47 7.61 16.14
C ARG A 63 -12.16 6.11 16.25
N VAL A 64 -12.01 5.42 15.11
CA VAL A 64 -11.61 4.01 15.09
C VAL A 64 -10.22 3.83 15.69
N VAL A 65 -9.24 4.63 15.27
CA VAL A 65 -7.89 4.62 15.83
C VAL A 65 -7.91 4.90 17.33
N GLU A 66 -8.60 5.94 17.79
CA GLU A 66 -8.73 6.25 19.23
C GLU A 66 -9.30 5.08 20.05
N ILE A 67 -10.28 4.35 19.51
CA ILE A 67 -10.87 3.18 20.16
C ILE A 67 -9.84 2.03 20.22
N LEU A 68 -9.15 1.76 19.11
CA LEU A 68 -8.17 0.68 19.02
C LEU A 68 -6.92 0.95 19.87
N GLU A 69 -6.45 2.20 19.91
CA GLU A 69 -5.37 2.63 20.79
C GLU A 69 -5.73 2.36 22.25
N ARG A 70 -6.93 2.78 22.68
CA ARG A 70 -7.39 2.54 24.05
C ARG A 70 -7.44 1.05 24.37
N ARG A 71 -7.97 0.23 23.46
CA ARG A 71 -8.06 -1.23 23.64
C ARG A 71 -6.69 -1.90 23.68
N TYR A 72 -5.76 -1.46 22.83
CA TYR A 72 -4.38 -1.91 22.83
C TYR A 72 -3.69 -1.57 24.16
N MET A 73 -3.81 -0.33 24.63
CA MET A 73 -3.24 0.10 25.92
C MET A 73 -3.86 -0.64 27.12
N GLN A 74 -5.11 -1.10 27.01
CA GLN A 74 -5.76 -1.95 28.00
C GLN A 74 -5.41 -3.44 27.87
N GLY A 75 -4.65 -3.85 26.86
CA GLY A 75 -4.32 -5.24 26.58
C GLY A 75 -5.50 -6.08 26.07
N THR A 76 -6.55 -5.43 25.55
CA THR A 76 -7.78 -6.09 25.05
C THR A 76 -7.82 -6.26 23.54
N ASP A 77 -6.85 -5.68 22.83
CA ASP A 77 -6.66 -5.85 21.39
C ASP A 77 -5.15 -5.94 21.08
N ASN A 78 -4.81 -6.37 19.87
CA ASN A 78 -3.43 -6.53 19.43
C ASN A 78 -2.95 -5.32 18.61
N ILE A 79 -1.62 -5.18 18.52
CA ILE A 79 -0.98 -4.09 17.76
C ILE A 79 -1.28 -4.15 16.26
N THR A 80 -1.56 -5.34 15.70
CA THR A 80 -1.86 -5.51 14.27
C THR A 80 -3.15 -4.77 13.87
N SER A 81 -4.20 -4.84 14.70
CA SER A 81 -5.45 -4.11 14.49
C SER A 81 -5.21 -2.59 14.45
N LEU A 82 -4.43 -2.07 15.39
CA LEU A 82 -4.10 -0.66 15.50
C LEU A 82 -3.22 -0.19 14.32
N ALA A 83 -2.16 -0.94 13.99
CA ALA A 83 -1.28 -0.61 12.87
C ALA A 83 -2.03 -0.54 11.53
N LYS A 84 -2.98 -1.47 11.31
CA LYS A 84 -3.85 -1.44 10.12
C LYS A 84 -4.72 -0.18 10.10
N ALA A 85 -5.36 0.16 11.21
CA ALA A 85 -6.21 1.35 11.29
C ALA A 85 -5.42 2.66 11.10
N ASN A 86 -4.18 2.74 11.59
CA ASN A 86 -3.32 3.90 11.36
C ASN A 86 -2.95 4.08 9.89
N ILE A 87 -2.70 2.99 9.16
CA ILE A 87 -2.50 3.03 7.70
C ILE A 87 -3.77 3.53 7.00
N GLU A 88 -4.94 2.98 7.33
CA GLU A 88 -6.22 3.41 6.74
C GLU A 88 -6.52 4.89 7.05
N LEU A 89 -6.22 5.34 8.27
CA LEU A 89 -6.36 6.75 8.65
C LEU A 89 -5.44 7.64 7.81
N ALA A 90 -4.16 7.28 7.66
CA ALA A 90 -3.23 8.09 6.86
C ALA A 90 -3.64 8.15 5.37
N GLU A 91 -4.15 7.05 4.81
CA GLU A 91 -4.73 7.05 3.45
C GLU A 91 -5.96 7.97 3.36
N ALA A 92 -6.81 8.01 4.39
CA ALA A 92 -7.96 8.92 4.44
C ALA A 92 -7.56 10.39 4.63
N GLU A 93 -6.51 10.66 5.41
CA GLU A 93 -5.93 11.99 5.56
C GLU A 93 -5.38 12.51 4.23
N LEU A 94 -4.68 11.66 3.48
CA LEU A 94 -4.24 11.99 2.13
C LEU A 94 -5.42 12.28 1.20
N ALA A 95 -6.47 11.46 1.24
CA ALA A 95 -7.65 11.69 0.40
C ALA A 95 -8.35 13.02 0.72
N ALA A 96 -8.36 13.44 1.98
CA ALA A 96 -8.96 14.68 2.46
C ALA A 96 -8.04 15.92 2.36
N ALA A 97 -6.76 15.73 2.03
CA ALA A 97 -5.79 16.81 1.91
C ALA A 97 -6.08 17.69 0.68
N ILE A 98 -6.10 19.01 0.87
CA ILE A 98 -6.41 20.00 -0.17
C ILE A 98 -5.12 20.54 -0.79
N THR A 99 -4.13 20.85 0.04
CA THR A 99 -2.87 21.44 -0.43
C THR A 99 -1.82 20.37 -0.71
N GLN A 100 -0.90 20.67 -1.62
CA GLN A 100 0.25 19.79 -1.90
C GLN A 100 1.08 19.52 -0.64
N ALA A 101 1.22 20.51 0.25
CA ALA A 101 1.93 20.37 1.52
C ALA A 101 1.21 19.38 2.46
N ASP A 102 -0.12 19.49 2.59
CA ASP A 102 -0.92 18.55 3.39
C ASP A 102 -0.84 17.13 2.84
N ARG A 103 -0.84 16.97 1.52
CA ARG A 103 -0.67 15.66 0.86
C ARG A 103 0.69 15.05 1.17
N ILE A 104 1.77 15.83 1.07
CA ILE A 104 3.11 15.36 1.42
C ILE A 104 3.15 14.93 2.90
N ALA A 105 2.63 15.75 3.81
CA ALA A 105 2.59 15.42 5.23
C ALA A 105 1.81 14.12 5.50
N ALA A 106 0.64 13.95 4.88
CA ALA A 106 -0.16 12.74 5.02
C ALA A 106 0.56 11.49 4.49
N VAL A 107 1.28 11.60 3.35
CA VAL A 107 2.08 10.48 2.81
C VAL A 107 3.29 10.18 3.69
N GLU A 108 3.91 11.19 4.31
CA GLU A 108 5.01 10.96 5.27
C GLU A 108 4.52 10.19 6.51
N THR A 109 3.34 10.53 7.03
CA THR A 109 2.68 9.76 8.10
C THR A 109 2.35 8.33 7.66
N LEU A 110 1.81 8.15 6.45
CA LEU A 110 1.54 6.82 5.88
C LEU A 110 2.82 5.98 5.77
N LEU A 111 3.91 6.59 5.31
CA LEU A 111 5.20 5.93 5.18
C LEU A 111 5.75 5.50 6.54
N GLU A 112 5.60 6.32 7.57
CA GLU A 112 6.03 5.97 8.91
C GLU A 112 5.27 4.74 9.44
N HIS A 113 3.93 4.75 9.35
CA HIS A 113 3.12 3.60 9.75
C HIS A 113 3.41 2.34 8.92
N ALA A 114 3.73 2.50 7.64
CA ALA A 114 4.11 1.37 6.78
C ALA A 114 5.47 0.77 7.20
N LYS A 115 6.44 1.59 7.61
CA LYS A 115 7.73 1.13 8.17
C LYS A 115 7.54 0.42 9.51
N GLU A 116 6.76 1.00 10.42
CA GLU A 116 6.44 0.36 11.71
C GLU A 116 5.81 -1.03 11.50
N ARG A 117 4.91 -1.15 10.52
CA ARG A 117 4.29 -2.43 10.15
C ARG A 117 5.30 -3.43 9.56
N GLU A 118 6.20 -2.98 8.68
CA GLU A 118 7.26 -3.82 8.13
C GLU A 118 8.23 -4.31 9.21
N ASP A 119 8.61 -3.42 10.13
CA ASP A 119 9.46 -3.77 11.28
C ASP A 119 8.80 -4.81 12.18
N TYR A 120 7.49 -4.66 12.44
CA TYR A 120 6.73 -5.65 13.20
C TYR A 120 6.64 -7.00 12.47
N ALA A 121 6.36 -7.00 11.16
CA ALA A 121 6.32 -8.21 10.35
C ALA A 121 7.68 -8.93 10.34
N ARG A 122 8.78 -8.16 10.25
CA ARG A 122 10.15 -8.69 10.33
C ARG A 122 10.40 -9.39 11.66
N VAL A 123 10.11 -8.72 12.79
CA VAL A 123 10.30 -9.31 14.13
C VAL A 123 9.46 -10.58 14.30
N ARG A 124 8.21 -10.60 13.81
CA ARG A 124 7.38 -11.81 13.85
C ARG A 124 7.93 -12.95 13.01
N MET A 125 8.44 -12.66 11.81
CA MET A 125 9.07 -13.65 10.96
C MET A 125 10.34 -14.23 11.63
N GLU A 126 11.20 -13.38 12.17
CA GLU A 126 12.44 -13.78 12.86
C GLU A 126 12.19 -14.64 14.11
N THR A 127 11.07 -14.42 14.79
CA THR A 127 10.65 -15.20 15.96
C THR A 127 9.83 -16.45 15.60
N GLY A 128 9.58 -16.71 14.31
CA GLY A 128 8.81 -17.86 13.82
C GLY A 128 7.29 -17.76 14.07
N ILE A 129 6.79 -16.57 14.43
CA ILE A 129 5.36 -16.31 14.69
C ILE A 129 4.66 -15.77 13.43
N GLY A 130 5.41 -15.15 12.51
CA GLY A 130 4.94 -14.60 11.24
C GLY A 130 5.47 -15.39 10.03
N GLY A 131 4.78 -15.25 8.91
CA GLY A 131 5.16 -15.87 7.64
C GLY A 131 5.91 -14.92 6.72
N THR A 132 6.54 -15.47 5.68
CA THR A 132 7.20 -14.70 4.62
C THR A 132 6.22 -13.87 3.79
N ASP A 133 4.96 -14.30 3.72
CA ASP A 133 3.85 -13.59 3.11
C ASP A 133 3.50 -12.30 3.86
N GLU A 134 3.42 -12.34 5.19
CA GLU A 134 3.19 -11.16 6.04
C GLU A 134 4.30 -10.11 5.83
N MET A 135 5.56 -10.55 5.81
CA MET A 135 6.71 -9.68 5.52
C MET A 135 6.64 -9.08 4.12
N ALA A 136 6.31 -9.88 3.10
CA ALA A 136 6.19 -9.41 1.72
C ALA A 136 5.08 -8.35 1.55
N VAL A 137 3.93 -8.56 2.19
CA VAL A 137 2.83 -7.58 2.17
C VAL A 137 3.23 -6.29 2.87
N ALA A 138 3.91 -6.36 4.02
CA ALA A 138 4.35 -5.16 4.72
C ALA A 138 5.41 -4.39 3.92
N THR A 139 6.35 -5.10 3.29
CA THR A 139 7.36 -4.53 2.37
C THR A 139 6.69 -3.80 1.21
N ALA A 140 5.71 -4.43 0.56
CA ALA A 140 4.96 -3.82 -0.53
C ALA A 140 4.20 -2.57 -0.08
N GLY A 141 3.65 -2.58 1.14
CA GLY A 141 3.01 -1.42 1.77
C GLY A 141 3.97 -0.24 1.94
N ARG A 142 5.18 -0.47 2.49
CA ARG A 142 6.20 0.57 2.61
C ARG A 142 6.60 1.11 1.24
N LEU A 143 6.92 0.24 0.28
CA LEU A 143 7.33 0.65 -1.07
C LEU A 143 6.25 1.48 -1.78
N ARG A 144 4.97 1.14 -1.59
CA ARG A 144 3.84 1.94 -2.10
C ARG A 144 3.85 3.35 -1.49
N ALA A 145 4.01 3.48 -0.17
CA ALA A 145 4.06 4.78 0.48
C ALA A 145 5.26 5.62 0.03
N GLU A 146 6.43 5.00 -0.19
CA GLU A 146 7.61 5.68 -0.74
C GLU A 146 7.37 6.18 -2.16
N LEU A 147 6.76 5.36 -3.02
CA LEU A 147 6.42 5.76 -4.38
C LEU A 147 5.47 6.96 -4.37
N MET A 148 4.42 6.90 -3.55
CA MET A 148 3.48 8.02 -3.38
C MET A 148 4.21 9.29 -2.90
N LEU A 149 5.19 9.18 -1.99
CA LEU A 149 5.94 10.33 -1.49
C LEU A 149 6.78 10.96 -2.60
N LEU A 150 7.43 10.13 -3.41
CA LEU A 150 8.21 10.58 -4.57
C LEU A 150 7.31 11.27 -5.61
N GLU A 151 6.11 10.75 -5.84
CA GLU A 151 5.11 11.35 -6.75
C GLU A 151 4.57 12.69 -6.24
N GLU A 152 4.33 12.83 -4.93
CA GLU A 152 3.91 14.12 -4.35
C GLU A 152 5.07 15.14 -4.37
N LYS A 153 6.31 14.70 -4.12
CA LYS A 153 7.49 15.59 -4.15
C LYS A 153 7.84 16.02 -5.57
N SER A 154 7.69 15.15 -6.57
CA SER A 154 7.93 15.50 -7.97
C SER A 154 6.90 16.51 -8.48
N ARG A 155 5.64 16.40 -8.05
CA ARG A 155 4.59 17.39 -8.36
C ARG A 155 4.87 18.78 -7.78
N LEU A 156 5.51 18.87 -6.62
CA LEU A 156 5.93 20.17 -6.06
C LEU A 156 7.03 20.86 -6.90
N GLY A 157 7.88 20.08 -7.56
CA GLY A 157 9.00 20.57 -8.39
C GLY A 157 8.63 20.94 -9.82
N GLN A 158 7.44 20.56 -10.31
CA GLN A 158 6.97 20.93 -11.64
C GLN A 158 6.32 22.33 -11.59
N PRO A 159 6.86 23.34 -12.30
CA PRO A 159 6.20 24.63 -12.39
C PRO A 159 4.85 24.44 -13.08
N VAL A 160 3.77 24.88 -12.43
CA VAL A 160 2.44 24.93 -13.04
C VAL A 160 2.54 25.89 -14.24
N SER A 161 2.65 25.35 -15.44
CA SER A 161 2.67 26.15 -16.66
C SER A 161 1.31 26.85 -16.81
N VAL A 162 1.25 28.13 -16.43
CA VAL A 162 0.04 28.97 -16.43
C VAL A 162 -0.41 29.37 -17.86
N GLU A 163 -0.04 28.60 -18.88
CA GLU A 163 -0.09 29.02 -20.29
C GLU A 163 -1.34 28.54 -21.05
N SER A 164 -2.43 28.15 -20.36
CA SER A 164 -3.69 27.72 -21.01
C SER A 164 -4.91 28.58 -20.69
N ALA A 165 -4.75 29.80 -20.16
CA ALA A 165 -5.85 30.74 -19.93
C ALA A 165 -5.75 31.95 -20.88
N ARG A 166 -6.03 31.75 -22.17
CA ARG A 166 -6.40 32.82 -23.11
C ARG A 166 -7.49 32.33 -24.06
#